data_AF-A0A7Y5NP89-F1
#
_entry.id   AF-A0A7Y5NP89-F1
#
_cell.length_a   1.000
_cell.length_b   1.000
_cell.length_c   1.000
_cell.angle_alpha   90.00
_cell.angle_beta   90.00
_cell.angle_gamma   90.00
#
_symmetry.space_group_name_H-M   'P 1'
#
loop_
_entity.id
_entity.type
_entity.pdbx_description
1 polymer ?
#
loop_
_entity_poly.entity_id
_entity_poly.type
_entity_poly.pdbx_seq_one_letter_code
_entity_poly.pdbx_strand_id
1 'polypeptide(L)'
;MRKAALATLLASLVAVSGCIPEAEIDDEATDEDAENLFVASKTIWPSTEIPVCWVNTGPDQAAQMEWTRDAVRKSWEAVSQVRFTGWGTCNGTKSGVRIKIADENPYSFIGTGGNNNGRDHSMLLNFTFANWSQVCQNQLEYCIRTIAVHEFGHALGFDHEQNRPNSPSWCAHDAQGSGDTTIGPWDLDSVMNYCNPEWSGDGTLSAIDVQGVQQVYGAPVEGCGLLGGGAQLVRGQSLWSCDGRFELAMQTDGNLVLYQAGVGPLWATGTNGKPGQRAIMQPDGNFVLYSDTNKALWASGTNKHAGARLAVQNDGNVVVYTPDNKPLWASNTCCR
;
A
#
# COMPACT_ATOMS: atom_id res chain seq x y z
N MET A 1 -61.02 -9.44 33.87
CA MET A 1 -61.44 -10.40 34.92
C MET A 1 -61.56 -11.78 34.25
N ARG A 2 -61.15 -12.93 34.78
CA ARG A 2 -60.55 -13.31 36.09
C ARG A 2 -59.30 -14.19 35.89
N LYS A 3 -58.59 -14.54 36.98
CA LYS A 3 -57.54 -15.59 37.04
C LYS A 3 -58.10 -16.91 37.61
N ALA A 4 -57.57 -18.07 37.18
CA ALA A 4 -57.42 -19.38 37.87
C ALA A 4 -57.22 -20.48 36.78
N ALA A 5 -56.28 -21.45 36.78
CA ALA A 5 -55.29 -22.03 37.72
C ALA A 5 -55.72 -23.32 38.49
N LEU A 6 -54.76 -24.27 38.56
CA LEU A 6 -54.78 -25.65 39.10
C LEU A 6 -55.58 -26.66 38.23
N ALA A 7 -55.14 -27.90 37.90
CA ALA A 7 -54.39 -28.97 38.62
C ALA A 7 -55.30 -29.78 39.58
N THR A 8 -55.19 -31.10 39.84
CA THR A 8 -54.16 -32.16 39.59
C THR A 8 -54.90 -33.56 39.61
N LEU A 9 -54.40 -34.82 39.47
CA LEU A 9 -53.13 -35.58 39.32
C LEU A 9 -53.45 -37.01 38.78
N LEU A 10 -52.45 -37.92 38.64
CA LEU A 10 -52.51 -39.40 38.44
C LEU A 10 -52.90 -39.91 37.03
N ALA A 11 -52.11 -40.65 36.23
CA ALA A 11 -50.85 -41.44 36.34
C ALA A 11 -50.99 -42.96 36.62
N SER A 12 -50.58 -43.79 35.64
CA SER A 12 -50.22 -45.21 35.74
C SER A 12 -49.23 -45.58 34.62
N LEU A 13 -48.18 -46.35 34.94
CA LEU A 13 -47.05 -46.63 34.02
C LEU A 13 -47.26 -47.91 33.18
N VAL A 14 -46.77 -47.86 31.95
CA VAL A 14 -46.10 -49.00 31.26
C VAL A 14 -44.86 -48.43 30.56
N ALA A 15 -43.71 -49.09 30.64
CA ALA A 15 -42.46 -48.60 30.05
C ALA A 15 -41.60 -49.74 29.46
N VAL A 16 -41.17 -49.59 28.21
CA VAL A 16 -40.05 -50.36 27.61
C VAL A 16 -39.28 -49.47 26.62
N SER A 17 -37.99 -49.27 26.91
CA SER A 17 -36.86 -48.97 26.02
C SER A 17 -37.01 -47.96 24.86
N GLY A 18 -36.26 -46.85 24.93
CA GLY A 18 -36.07 -45.90 23.83
C GLY A 18 -35.26 -44.67 24.27
N CYS A 19 -33.94 -44.82 24.46
CA CYS A 19 -33.12 -43.80 25.12
C CYS A 19 -32.46 -42.81 24.14
N ILE A 20 -32.94 -41.56 24.11
CA ILE A 20 -32.12 -40.35 23.90
C ILE A 20 -32.69 -39.26 24.84
N PRO A 21 -31.91 -38.70 25.79
CA PRO A 21 -32.32 -37.55 26.61
C PRO A 21 -31.98 -36.21 25.94
N GLU A 22 -32.58 -35.13 26.45
CA GLU A 22 -32.38 -33.76 26.00
C GLU A 22 -30.96 -33.20 26.22
N ALA A 23 -30.63 -32.16 25.46
CA ALA A 23 -29.59 -31.18 25.76
C ALA A 23 -30.23 -29.77 25.76
N GLU A 24 -29.64 -28.84 26.50
CA GLU A 24 -30.30 -27.61 26.95
C GLU A 24 -30.20 -26.43 25.95
N ILE A 25 -30.91 -25.35 26.26
CA ILE A 25 -30.89 -24.07 25.52
C ILE A 25 -29.68 -23.25 25.98
N ASP A 26 -29.01 -22.57 25.06
CA ASP A 26 -28.32 -21.30 25.34
C ASP A 26 -28.64 -20.30 24.22
N ASP A 27 -28.55 -19.00 24.51
CA ASP A 27 -28.96 -17.91 23.61
C ASP A 27 -27.82 -17.51 22.66
N GLU A 28 -27.93 -17.79 21.35
CA GLU A 28 -27.06 -17.16 20.34
C GLU A 28 -27.57 -15.76 19.96
N ALA A 29 -26.65 -14.81 19.96
CA ALA A 29 -26.93 -13.38 19.87
C ALA A 29 -27.10 -12.87 18.42
N THR A 30 -27.34 -11.57 18.30
CA THR A 30 -27.62 -10.86 17.05
C THR A 30 -26.51 -10.98 15.99
N ASP A 31 -26.94 -11.21 14.75
CA ASP A 31 -26.16 -11.35 13.52
C ASP A 31 -25.53 -10.02 13.06
N GLU A 32 -24.33 -9.70 13.57
CA GLU A 32 -23.43 -8.64 13.09
C GLU A 32 -21.96 -9.11 13.20
N ASP A 33 -21.30 -9.54 12.10
CA ASP A 33 -19.82 -9.51 11.97
C ASP A 33 -19.33 -9.85 10.53
N ALA A 34 -18.69 -8.89 9.83
CA ALA A 34 -18.05 -9.06 8.50
C ALA A 34 -16.94 -7.98 8.21
N GLU A 35 -16.29 -8.06 7.03
CA GLU A 35 -15.34 -7.09 6.39
C GLU A 35 -13.90 -6.90 6.96
N ASN A 36 -12.86 -7.50 6.32
CA ASN A 36 -11.42 -7.58 6.75
C ASN A 36 -10.55 -8.57 5.80
N LEU A 37 -9.19 -8.77 5.85
CA LEU A 37 -8.21 -9.59 4.99
C LEU A 37 -7.42 -10.81 5.67
N PHE A 38 -6.60 -11.65 4.97
CA PHE A 38 -5.74 -12.77 5.55
C PHE A 38 -4.19 -12.60 5.46
N VAL A 39 -3.45 -13.04 6.51
CA VAL A 39 -2.02 -12.72 6.75
C VAL A 39 -1.22 -13.87 7.42
N ALA A 40 0.07 -14.01 7.07
CA ALA A 40 1.05 -14.86 7.77
C ALA A 40 1.87 -14.07 8.81
N SER A 41 1.30 -13.88 10.01
CA SER A 41 1.80 -12.91 11.01
C SER A 41 3.27 -13.08 11.40
N LYS A 42 3.73 -14.34 11.49
CA LYS A 42 5.11 -14.69 11.87
C LYS A 42 6.17 -14.30 10.82
N THR A 43 5.76 -13.86 9.63
CA THR A 43 6.67 -13.49 8.52
C THR A 43 6.65 -12.01 8.17
N ILE A 44 5.78 -11.20 8.79
CA ILE A 44 5.70 -9.74 8.60
C ILE A 44 7.10 -9.10 8.78
N TRP A 45 7.42 -8.10 7.94
CA TRP A 45 8.71 -7.40 8.05
C TRP A 45 8.73 -6.51 9.30
N PRO A 46 9.78 -6.58 10.15
CA PRO A 46 9.90 -5.74 11.35
C PRO A 46 10.31 -4.28 11.04
N SER A 47 10.27 -3.89 9.77
CA SER A 47 10.65 -2.59 9.22
C SER A 47 9.75 -2.30 8.03
N THR A 48 9.28 -1.05 7.92
CA THR A 48 8.55 -0.57 6.75
C THR A 48 9.49 -0.28 5.57
N GLU A 49 10.77 0.00 5.81
CA GLU A 49 11.80 -0.06 4.76
C GLU A 49 12.18 -1.53 4.50
N ILE A 50 11.88 -2.02 3.29
CA ILE A 50 12.12 -3.39 2.85
C ILE A 50 13.10 -3.36 1.66
N PRO A 51 14.32 -3.94 1.78
CA PRO A 51 15.26 -4.00 0.67
C PRO A 51 14.74 -4.88 -0.48
N VAL A 52 14.92 -4.42 -1.72
CA VAL A 52 14.60 -5.13 -2.96
C VAL A 52 15.82 -5.17 -3.86
N CYS A 53 16.04 -6.28 -4.56
CA CYS A 53 17.07 -6.36 -5.59
C CYS A 53 16.75 -7.38 -6.69
N TRP A 54 17.39 -7.22 -7.85
CA TRP A 54 17.31 -8.12 -8.99
C TRP A 54 18.46 -9.13 -8.95
N VAL A 55 18.14 -10.42 -9.01
CA VAL A 55 19.11 -11.53 -9.03
C VAL A 55 19.75 -11.68 -10.41
N ASN A 56 19.00 -11.40 -11.47
CA ASN A 56 19.46 -11.32 -12.85
C ASN A 56 18.83 -10.11 -13.56
N THR A 57 19.56 -9.50 -14.49
CA THR A 57 19.13 -8.32 -15.26
C THR A 57 19.67 -8.38 -16.68
N GLY A 58 18.80 -8.34 -17.69
CA GLY A 58 19.17 -8.12 -19.10
C GLY A 58 18.98 -6.65 -19.53
N PRO A 59 19.72 -6.15 -20.54
CA PRO A 59 19.54 -4.78 -21.03
C PRO A 59 18.14 -4.54 -21.60
N ASP A 60 17.54 -5.56 -22.24
CA ASP A 60 16.23 -5.49 -22.89
C ASP A 60 15.04 -5.59 -21.91
N GLN A 61 15.30 -5.58 -20.59
CA GLN A 61 14.31 -5.75 -19.53
C GLN A 61 14.05 -4.46 -18.72
N ALA A 62 14.75 -3.37 -19.03
CA ALA A 62 14.73 -2.14 -18.23
C ALA A 62 13.33 -1.49 -18.11
N ALA A 63 12.49 -1.56 -19.15
CA ALA A 63 11.13 -1.05 -19.11
C ALA A 63 10.25 -1.85 -18.14
N GLN A 64 10.34 -3.18 -18.21
CA GLN A 64 9.60 -4.14 -17.39
C GLN A 64 9.99 -4.04 -15.91
N MET A 65 11.28 -3.79 -15.63
CA MET A 65 11.79 -3.53 -14.28
C MET A 65 11.20 -2.25 -13.68
N GLU A 66 11.09 -1.15 -14.45
CA GLU A 66 10.45 0.08 -13.95
C GLU A 66 8.91 -0.03 -13.93
N TRP A 67 8.26 -0.78 -14.84
CA TRP A 67 6.82 -1.07 -14.77
C TRP A 67 6.46 -1.81 -13.46
N THR A 68 7.25 -2.80 -13.08
CA THR A 68 7.14 -3.52 -11.80
C THR A 68 7.22 -2.55 -10.62
N ARG A 69 8.26 -1.71 -10.62
CA ARG A 69 8.53 -0.74 -9.55
C ARG A 69 7.46 0.36 -9.44
N ASP A 70 7.00 0.87 -10.58
CA ASP A 70 5.98 1.90 -10.71
C ASP A 70 4.59 1.39 -10.31
N ALA A 71 4.28 0.11 -10.57
CA ALA A 71 3.07 -0.53 -10.06
C ALA A 71 3.07 -0.57 -8.52
N VAL A 72 4.11 -1.15 -7.92
CA VAL A 72 4.27 -1.28 -6.46
C VAL A 72 4.24 0.07 -5.73
N ARG A 73 4.86 1.09 -6.33
CA ARG A 73 4.81 2.49 -5.86
C ARG A 73 3.39 3.06 -5.82
N LYS A 74 2.58 2.75 -6.84
CA LYS A 74 1.22 3.30 -7.00
C LYS A 74 0.16 2.51 -6.25
N SER A 75 0.43 1.25 -5.91
CA SER A 75 -0.38 0.43 -5.01
C SER A 75 0.15 0.52 -3.58
N TRP A 76 0.92 -0.47 -3.13
CA TRP A 76 1.28 -0.70 -1.73
C TRP A 76 2.00 0.47 -1.06
N GLU A 77 2.93 1.15 -1.73
CA GLU A 77 3.64 2.30 -1.13
C GLU A 77 2.75 3.56 -1.02
N ALA A 78 1.83 3.77 -1.97
CA ALA A 78 0.95 4.94 -1.98
C ALA A 78 -0.05 4.91 -0.81
N VAL A 79 -0.48 3.72 -0.40
CA VAL A 79 -1.53 3.51 0.61
C VAL A 79 -1.00 3.06 1.98
N SER A 80 0.32 3.06 2.21
CA SER A 80 0.91 2.67 3.50
C SER A 80 2.25 3.37 3.81
N GLN A 81 2.92 3.00 4.90
CA GLN A 81 4.29 3.45 5.20
C GLN A 81 5.37 2.54 4.57
N VAL A 82 5.01 1.44 3.90
CA VAL A 82 5.95 0.51 3.23
C VAL A 82 6.78 1.21 2.16
N ARG A 83 8.11 1.06 2.19
CA ARG A 83 9.03 1.55 1.14
C ARG A 83 9.98 0.46 0.71
N PHE A 84 9.93 0.12 -0.57
CA PHE A 84 10.82 -0.84 -1.21
C PHE A 84 12.08 -0.12 -1.70
N THR A 85 13.23 -0.47 -1.11
CA THR A 85 14.50 0.23 -1.33
C THR A 85 15.50 -0.61 -2.13
N GLY A 86 16.66 -0.05 -2.51
CA GLY A 86 17.66 -0.76 -3.31
C GLY A 86 17.36 -0.76 -4.81
N TRP A 87 16.54 -1.69 -5.30
CA TRP A 87 16.17 -1.92 -6.71
C TRP A 87 17.34 -2.12 -7.69
N GLY A 88 18.56 -2.34 -7.20
CA GLY A 88 19.75 -2.69 -8.00
C GLY A 88 20.01 -4.19 -8.07
N THR A 89 21.19 -4.60 -8.55
CA THR A 89 21.61 -6.01 -8.57
C THR A 89 21.83 -6.56 -7.14
N CYS A 90 21.44 -7.81 -6.90
CA CYS A 90 21.51 -8.45 -5.59
C CYS A 90 22.94 -8.77 -5.12
N ASN A 91 23.45 -8.02 -4.13
CA ASN A 91 24.78 -8.20 -3.57
C ASN A 91 24.78 -8.97 -2.23
N GLY A 92 25.37 -10.17 -2.21
CA GLY A 92 25.88 -10.84 -0.98
C GLY A 92 24.86 -11.39 0.01
N THR A 93 23.92 -10.59 0.51
CA THR A 93 22.99 -10.96 1.58
C THR A 93 21.72 -11.62 1.03
N LYS A 94 21.27 -12.72 1.66
CA LYS A 94 20.01 -13.40 1.34
C LYS A 94 18.78 -12.78 2.04
N SER A 95 18.80 -11.47 2.24
CA SER A 95 17.75 -10.68 2.91
C SER A 95 17.06 -9.72 1.96
N GLY A 96 15.81 -9.35 2.24
CA GLY A 96 14.99 -8.52 1.36
C GLY A 96 14.26 -9.33 0.28
N VAL A 97 13.46 -8.64 -0.54
CA VAL A 97 12.76 -9.23 -1.69
C VAL A 97 13.77 -9.37 -2.83
N ARG A 98 14.11 -10.62 -3.16
CA ARG A 98 15.14 -10.94 -4.17
C ARG A 98 14.44 -11.48 -5.41
N ILE A 99 14.34 -10.67 -6.45
CA ILE A 99 13.54 -10.94 -7.65
C ILE A 99 14.40 -11.61 -8.73
N LYS A 100 14.00 -12.79 -9.20
CA LYS A 100 14.51 -13.43 -10.42
C LYS A 100 13.56 -13.14 -11.58
N ILE A 101 14.10 -12.86 -12.76
CA ILE A 101 13.32 -12.76 -14.00
C ILE A 101 13.49 -14.06 -14.78
N ALA A 102 12.40 -14.75 -15.11
CA ALA A 102 12.42 -15.99 -15.91
C ALA A 102 11.08 -16.26 -16.61
N ASP A 103 11.11 -17.03 -17.70
CA ASP A 103 9.90 -17.43 -18.43
C ASP A 103 9.21 -18.65 -17.79
N GLU A 104 8.84 -18.50 -16.52
CA GLU A 104 8.20 -19.53 -15.68
C GLU A 104 6.84 -18.99 -15.17
N ASN A 105 6.11 -19.76 -14.35
CA ASN A 105 4.99 -19.23 -13.60
C ASN A 105 5.50 -18.23 -12.54
N PRO A 106 4.97 -16.99 -12.45
CA PRO A 106 5.29 -16.06 -11.38
C PRO A 106 5.02 -16.67 -9.99
N TYR A 107 5.78 -16.24 -8.97
CA TYR A 107 5.45 -16.49 -7.57
C TYR A 107 6.29 -15.60 -6.65
N SER A 108 5.84 -15.40 -5.41
CA SER A 108 6.63 -14.86 -4.31
C SER A 108 6.46 -15.70 -3.05
N PHE A 109 7.53 -15.80 -2.26
CA PHE A 109 7.45 -16.31 -0.91
C PHE A 109 6.83 -15.26 0.01
N ILE A 110 6.11 -15.73 1.05
CA ILE A 110 5.33 -14.88 1.93
C ILE A 110 6.26 -14.20 2.97
N GLY A 111 6.24 -12.87 2.98
CA GLY A 111 6.99 -12.03 3.91
C GLY A 111 8.50 -12.31 3.95
N THR A 112 9.05 -12.33 5.15
CA THR A 112 10.47 -12.63 5.44
C THR A 112 10.87 -14.10 5.23
N GLY A 113 9.94 -14.99 4.85
CA GLY A 113 10.19 -16.44 4.62
C GLY A 113 11.08 -16.78 3.41
N GLY A 114 11.68 -15.78 2.78
CA GLY A 114 12.27 -15.79 1.43
C GLY A 114 13.44 -16.74 1.12
N ASN A 115 13.84 -17.63 2.02
CA ASN A 115 15.02 -18.50 1.88
C ASN A 115 14.75 -19.99 2.23
N ASN A 116 13.50 -20.39 2.49
CA ASN A 116 13.13 -21.71 3.05
C ASN A 116 13.46 -22.94 2.17
N ASN A 117 13.90 -22.75 0.93
CA ASN A 117 14.31 -23.84 0.02
C ASN A 117 15.73 -23.65 -0.56
N GLY A 118 16.60 -22.89 0.11
CA GLY A 118 18.00 -22.70 -0.30
C GLY A 118 18.22 -21.86 -1.56
N ARG A 119 17.14 -21.46 -2.25
CA ARG A 119 17.13 -20.58 -3.44
C ARG A 119 17.86 -19.26 -3.20
N ASP A 120 18.26 -18.61 -4.27
CA ASP A 120 18.93 -17.29 -4.31
C ASP A 120 17.95 -16.12 -4.56
N HIS A 121 16.67 -16.43 -4.79
CA HIS A 121 15.57 -15.49 -4.99
C HIS A 121 14.38 -15.87 -4.09
N SER A 122 13.63 -14.86 -3.68
CA SER A 122 12.37 -15.00 -2.93
C SER A 122 11.13 -14.77 -3.80
N MET A 123 11.31 -14.18 -5.00
CA MET A 123 10.26 -13.87 -5.96
C MET A 123 10.74 -14.20 -7.37
N LEU A 124 9.84 -14.65 -8.23
CA LEU A 124 10.04 -14.84 -9.67
C LEU A 124 8.98 -14.05 -10.43
N LEU A 125 9.41 -13.19 -11.35
CA LEU A 125 8.53 -12.48 -12.28
C LEU A 125 8.81 -12.92 -13.72
N ASN A 126 7.74 -13.06 -14.50
CA ASN A 126 7.82 -13.36 -15.93
C ASN A 126 7.65 -12.07 -16.75
N PHE A 127 8.59 -11.80 -17.66
CA PHE A 127 8.62 -10.62 -18.54
C PHE A 127 8.52 -10.99 -20.04
N THR A 128 8.18 -12.24 -20.37
CA THR A 128 8.21 -12.83 -21.73
C THR A 128 6.98 -13.65 -22.11
N PHE A 129 6.34 -14.30 -21.13
CA PHE A 129 5.09 -15.06 -21.27
C PHE A 129 5.06 -16.04 -22.45
N ALA A 130 6.19 -16.68 -22.77
CA ALA A 130 6.30 -17.56 -23.94
C ALA A 130 5.86 -19.00 -23.62
N ASN A 131 6.13 -19.49 -22.41
CA ASN A 131 5.70 -20.81 -21.93
C ASN A 131 4.52 -20.75 -20.95
N TRP A 132 4.17 -19.58 -20.42
CA TRP A 132 3.06 -19.40 -19.46
C TRP A 132 2.27 -18.11 -19.72
N SER A 133 0.93 -18.18 -19.60
CA SER A 133 -0.04 -17.11 -19.90
C SER A 133 0.25 -16.34 -21.19
N GLN A 134 0.32 -17.07 -22.33
CA GLN A 134 0.69 -16.51 -23.64
C GLN A 134 -0.18 -15.33 -24.12
N VAL A 135 -1.39 -15.14 -23.58
CA VAL A 135 -2.22 -13.95 -23.87
C VAL A 135 -1.50 -12.65 -23.50
N CYS A 136 -0.70 -12.67 -22.42
CA CYS A 136 0.08 -11.53 -21.93
C CYS A 136 1.15 -11.04 -22.93
N GLN A 137 1.54 -11.83 -23.94
CA GLN A 137 2.42 -11.33 -25.01
C GLN A 137 1.80 -10.17 -25.80
N ASN A 138 0.47 -10.08 -25.82
CA ASN A 138 -0.27 -8.98 -26.46
C ASN A 138 -0.60 -7.83 -25.49
N GLN A 139 -0.32 -7.99 -24.19
CA GLN A 139 -0.74 -7.12 -23.09
C GLN A 139 0.38 -6.93 -22.06
N LEU A 140 1.63 -6.88 -22.53
CA LEU A 140 2.82 -7.12 -21.70
C LEU A 140 2.95 -6.19 -20.49
N GLU A 141 2.75 -4.88 -20.67
CA GLU A 141 2.81 -3.91 -19.55
C GLU A 141 1.71 -4.15 -18.52
N TYR A 142 0.48 -4.44 -18.96
CA TYR A 142 -0.65 -4.75 -18.08
C TYR A 142 -0.34 -5.97 -17.20
N CYS A 143 -0.02 -7.13 -17.81
CA CYS A 143 0.25 -8.35 -17.04
C CYS A 143 1.42 -8.19 -16.06
N ILE A 144 2.50 -7.51 -16.46
CA ILE A 144 3.65 -7.27 -15.59
C ILE A 144 3.26 -6.41 -14.38
N ARG A 145 2.40 -5.39 -14.56
CA ARG A 145 1.92 -4.54 -13.47
C ARG A 145 0.97 -5.30 -12.54
N THR A 146 -0.03 -5.98 -13.07
CA THR A 146 -1.01 -6.77 -12.30
C THR A 146 -0.34 -7.86 -11.46
N ILE A 147 0.55 -8.65 -12.07
CA ILE A 147 1.35 -9.65 -11.37
C ILE A 147 2.26 -8.99 -10.32
N ALA A 148 2.94 -7.89 -10.65
CA ALA A 148 3.80 -7.21 -9.68
C ALA A 148 3.04 -6.74 -8.42
N VAL A 149 1.79 -6.28 -8.55
CA VAL A 149 0.99 -5.91 -7.36
C VAL A 149 0.65 -7.14 -6.51
N HIS A 150 0.19 -8.23 -7.13
CA HIS A 150 -0.11 -9.50 -6.44
C HIS A 150 1.11 -10.07 -5.70
N GLU A 151 2.23 -10.23 -6.40
CA GLU A 151 3.44 -10.86 -5.85
C GLU A 151 4.08 -10.01 -4.73
N PHE A 152 3.94 -8.68 -4.80
CA PHE A 152 4.37 -7.81 -3.70
C PHE A 152 3.43 -7.85 -2.49
N GLY A 153 2.14 -8.22 -2.67
CA GLY A 153 1.25 -8.54 -1.55
C GLY A 153 1.74 -9.76 -0.77
N HIS A 154 2.10 -10.85 -1.47
CA HIS A 154 2.81 -11.97 -0.87
C HIS A 154 4.12 -11.55 -0.20
N ALA A 155 4.96 -10.76 -0.88
CA ALA A 155 6.20 -10.26 -0.29
C ALA A 155 5.98 -9.42 0.98
N LEU A 156 4.78 -8.86 1.21
CA LEU A 156 4.39 -8.15 2.42
C LEU A 156 3.78 -9.03 3.53
N GLY A 157 3.54 -10.31 3.27
CA GLY A 157 3.00 -11.25 4.26
C GLY A 157 1.51 -11.60 4.06
N PHE A 158 0.87 -11.10 3.00
CA PHE A 158 -0.50 -11.46 2.64
C PHE A 158 -0.54 -12.82 1.92
N ASP A 159 -1.57 -13.61 2.23
CA ASP A 159 -1.79 -14.95 1.66
C ASP A 159 -3.05 -14.91 0.79
N HIS A 160 -3.30 -15.92 -0.06
CA HIS A 160 -4.45 -15.89 -0.97
C HIS A 160 -5.78 -15.89 -0.22
N GLU A 161 -6.75 -15.16 -0.75
CA GLU A 161 -8.10 -15.11 -0.19
C GLU A 161 -8.84 -16.46 -0.28
N GLN A 162 -8.44 -17.35 -1.19
CA GLN A 162 -8.97 -18.73 -1.25
C GLN A 162 -8.41 -19.67 -0.17
N ASN A 163 -7.30 -19.29 0.50
CA ASN A 163 -6.65 -20.14 1.52
C ASN A 163 -7.35 -20.06 2.89
N ARG A 164 -8.54 -19.48 2.95
CA ARG A 164 -9.15 -18.98 4.19
C ARG A 164 -10.25 -19.91 4.69
N PRO A 165 -10.40 -20.10 6.02
CA PRO A 165 -11.45 -20.98 6.58
C PRO A 165 -12.89 -20.61 6.19
N ASN A 166 -13.12 -19.36 5.75
CA ASN A 166 -14.42 -18.83 5.35
C ASN A 166 -14.49 -18.37 3.88
N SER A 167 -13.58 -18.83 3.00
CA SER A 167 -13.75 -18.67 1.55
C SER A 167 -15.05 -19.35 1.09
N PRO A 168 -15.87 -18.73 0.21
CA PRO A 168 -17.04 -19.36 -0.36
C PRO A 168 -16.71 -20.69 -1.05
N SER A 169 -17.59 -21.69 -0.96
CA SER A 169 -17.31 -23.06 -1.45
C SER A 169 -17.04 -23.18 -2.96
N TRP A 170 -17.47 -22.20 -3.76
CA TRP A 170 -17.17 -22.10 -5.19
C TRP A 170 -15.78 -21.51 -5.48
N CYS A 171 -15.15 -20.90 -4.47
CA CYS A 171 -13.84 -20.25 -4.51
C CYS A 171 -12.79 -20.98 -3.64
N ALA A 172 -13.21 -21.89 -2.76
CA ALA A 172 -12.35 -22.71 -1.88
C ALA A 172 -11.60 -23.85 -2.62
N HIS A 173 -11.14 -23.60 -3.85
CA HIS A 173 -10.40 -24.54 -4.67
C HIS A 173 -8.90 -24.19 -4.71
N ASP A 174 -8.05 -25.22 -4.87
CA ASP A 174 -6.59 -25.13 -4.95
C ASP A 174 -5.86 -24.45 -3.77
N ALA A 175 -6.51 -24.40 -2.59
CA ALA A 175 -5.99 -23.76 -1.38
C ALA A 175 -4.59 -24.29 -0.97
N GLN A 176 -3.60 -23.40 -1.00
CA GLN A 176 -2.17 -23.65 -0.75
C GLN A 176 -1.55 -22.47 0.01
N GLY A 177 -1.90 -22.36 1.29
CA GLY A 177 -1.50 -21.24 2.16
C GLY A 177 -0.67 -21.63 3.38
N SER A 178 -0.17 -20.61 4.07
CA SER A 178 0.52 -20.69 5.37
C SER A 178 0.23 -19.49 6.30
N GLY A 179 -0.74 -18.65 5.93
CA GLY A 179 -1.33 -17.64 6.79
C GLY A 179 -1.86 -18.23 8.08
N ASP A 180 -1.83 -17.43 9.13
CA ASP A 180 -2.22 -17.85 10.48
C ASP A 180 -3.09 -16.81 11.21
N THR A 181 -3.29 -15.65 10.59
CA THR A 181 -4.02 -14.52 11.15
C THR A 181 -4.94 -13.97 10.07
N THR A 182 -6.23 -14.20 10.24
CA THR A 182 -7.23 -13.39 9.57
C THR A 182 -7.26 -12.03 10.26
N ILE A 183 -6.73 -11.02 9.60
CA ILE A 183 -7.24 -9.65 9.77
C ILE A 183 -8.65 -9.64 9.14
N GLY A 184 -9.55 -10.66 9.28
CA GLY A 184 -10.34 -11.20 8.12
C GLY A 184 -11.65 -12.03 8.25
N PRO A 185 -12.69 -11.69 7.45
CA PRO A 185 -13.47 -12.57 6.54
C PRO A 185 -13.22 -12.28 5.04
N TRP A 186 -13.85 -12.95 4.06
CA TRP A 186 -13.35 -13.04 2.66
C TRP A 186 -13.69 -11.85 1.73
N ASP A 187 -12.73 -11.42 0.88
CA ASP A 187 -12.90 -10.37 -0.15
C ASP A 187 -12.73 -10.90 -1.59
N LEU A 188 -13.72 -10.62 -2.46
CA LEU A 188 -13.68 -10.97 -3.89
C LEU A 188 -12.77 -10.05 -4.72
N ASP A 189 -12.77 -8.76 -4.41
CA ASP A 189 -12.15 -7.73 -5.26
C ASP A 189 -10.65 -7.54 -4.94
N SER A 190 -10.15 -8.20 -3.89
CA SER A 190 -8.74 -8.24 -3.49
C SER A 190 -7.83 -8.66 -4.64
N VAL A 191 -6.68 -8.01 -4.76
CA VAL A 191 -5.60 -8.44 -5.67
C VAL A 191 -5.06 -9.83 -5.30
N MET A 192 -5.26 -10.28 -4.06
CA MET A 192 -4.82 -11.58 -3.54
C MET A 192 -5.82 -12.72 -3.80
N ASN A 193 -6.88 -12.48 -4.60
CA ASN A 193 -7.91 -13.47 -4.89
C ASN A 193 -7.91 -13.92 -6.37
N TYR A 194 -7.64 -15.20 -6.66
CA TYR A 194 -7.76 -15.72 -8.04
C TYR A 194 -9.21 -15.97 -8.49
N CYS A 195 -10.19 -15.88 -7.59
CA CYS A 195 -11.62 -15.93 -7.93
C CYS A 195 -12.17 -14.58 -8.42
N ASN A 196 -11.37 -13.50 -8.32
CA ASN A 196 -11.74 -12.16 -8.75
C ASN A 196 -12.12 -12.17 -10.26
N PRO A 197 -13.31 -11.67 -10.64
CA PRO A 197 -13.74 -11.67 -12.04
C PRO A 197 -12.84 -10.81 -12.95
N GLU A 198 -12.25 -9.74 -12.40
CA GLU A 198 -11.17 -8.99 -13.05
C GLU A 198 -9.84 -9.52 -12.50
N TRP A 199 -8.94 -9.97 -13.38
CA TRP A 199 -7.80 -10.81 -12.96
C TRP A 199 -6.88 -10.10 -11.96
N SER A 200 -6.88 -10.59 -10.70
CA SER A 200 -6.23 -9.95 -9.55
C SER A 200 -6.54 -8.45 -9.43
N GLY A 201 -7.81 -8.08 -9.64
CA GLY A 201 -8.31 -6.69 -9.50
C GLY A 201 -7.72 -5.71 -10.52
N ASP A 202 -7.24 -6.19 -11.68
CA ASP A 202 -6.39 -5.44 -12.62
C ASP A 202 -5.09 -4.88 -11.98
N GLY A 203 -4.70 -5.36 -10.79
CA GLY A 203 -3.62 -4.80 -9.98
C GLY A 203 -4.03 -3.56 -9.17
N THR A 204 -5.33 -3.29 -9.03
CA THR A 204 -5.89 -2.23 -8.18
C THR A 204 -6.23 -2.81 -6.81
N LEU A 205 -5.65 -2.26 -5.74
CA LEU A 205 -5.92 -2.71 -4.38
C LEU A 205 -7.39 -2.46 -3.99
N SER A 206 -8.05 -3.47 -3.42
CA SER A 206 -9.37 -3.32 -2.83
C SER A 206 -9.33 -2.47 -1.55
N ALA A 207 -10.49 -2.09 -1.02
CA ALA A 207 -10.57 -1.42 0.29
C ALA A 207 -9.99 -2.29 1.41
N ILE A 208 -10.09 -3.61 1.29
CA ILE A 208 -9.64 -4.60 2.26
C ILE A 208 -8.15 -4.89 2.13
N ASP A 209 -7.59 -4.91 0.91
CA ASP A 209 -6.14 -4.89 0.67
C ASP A 209 -5.48 -3.67 1.34
N VAL A 210 -6.10 -2.49 1.14
CA VAL A 210 -5.67 -1.23 1.77
C VAL A 210 -5.74 -1.33 3.28
N GLN A 211 -6.86 -1.76 3.86
CA GLN A 211 -7.00 -1.97 5.31
C GLN A 211 -5.92 -2.92 5.87
N GLY A 212 -5.67 -4.04 5.20
CA GLY A 212 -4.66 -5.02 5.59
C GLY A 212 -3.24 -4.43 5.65
N VAL A 213 -2.79 -3.76 4.59
CA VAL A 213 -1.46 -3.13 4.59
C VAL A 213 -1.35 -1.96 5.56
N GLN A 214 -2.43 -1.22 5.80
CA GLN A 214 -2.44 -0.14 6.79
C GLN A 214 -2.46 -0.65 8.23
N GLN A 215 -3.11 -1.79 8.51
CA GLN A 215 -3.10 -2.42 9.83
C GLN A 215 -1.76 -3.10 10.16
N VAL A 216 -1.09 -3.67 9.16
CA VAL A 216 0.22 -4.33 9.35
C VAL A 216 1.39 -3.34 9.36
N TYR A 217 1.41 -2.38 8.42
CA TYR A 217 2.55 -1.49 8.18
C TYR A 217 2.26 0.00 8.44
N GLY A 218 1.08 0.32 8.95
CA GLY A 218 0.65 1.68 9.23
C GLY A 218 0.04 2.39 8.01
N ALA A 219 -1.04 3.13 8.27
CA ALA A 219 -1.60 4.08 7.30
C ALA A 219 -0.58 5.17 6.92
N PRO A 220 -0.68 5.78 5.71
CA PRO A 220 0.04 6.99 5.39
C PRO A 220 -0.25 8.05 6.46
N VAL A 221 0.78 8.69 6.99
CA VAL A 221 0.62 9.61 8.13
C VAL A 221 -0.15 10.86 7.68
N GLU A 222 -1.45 10.97 7.97
CA GLU A 222 -2.24 12.10 7.47
C GLU A 222 -1.59 13.46 7.83
N GLY A 223 -1.37 14.28 6.80
CA GLY A 223 -0.68 15.57 6.91
C GLY A 223 0.84 15.54 6.67
N CYS A 224 1.50 14.37 6.56
CA CYS A 224 2.87 14.31 6.03
C CYS A 224 2.91 14.80 4.58
N GLY A 225 4.01 15.46 4.18
CA GLY A 225 4.21 15.96 2.82
C GLY A 225 3.26 17.08 2.36
N LEU A 226 2.15 17.38 3.04
CA LEU A 226 1.10 18.26 2.53
C LEU A 226 1.10 19.66 3.14
N LEU A 227 0.92 20.67 2.27
CA LEU A 227 0.63 22.05 2.69
C LEU A 227 -0.72 22.48 2.07
N GLY A 228 -1.78 22.46 2.88
CA GLY A 228 -3.12 22.89 2.47
C GLY A 228 -3.26 24.42 2.38
N GLY A 229 -4.30 24.90 1.69
CA GLY A 229 -4.58 26.34 1.56
C GLY A 229 -4.66 27.06 2.90
N GLY A 230 -3.87 28.11 3.07
CA GLY A 230 -3.68 28.87 4.33
C GLY A 230 -2.46 28.43 5.16
N ALA A 231 -1.94 27.20 4.97
CA ALA A 231 -0.77 26.72 5.68
C ALA A 231 0.55 27.24 5.08
N GLN A 232 1.57 27.39 5.94
CA GLN A 232 2.85 28.02 5.59
C GLN A 232 4.02 27.40 6.35
N LEU A 233 5.21 27.47 5.75
CA LEU A 233 6.50 27.28 6.41
C LEU A 233 7.14 28.65 6.66
N VAL A 234 7.55 28.94 7.89
CA VAL A 234 8.41 30.10 8.21
C VAL A 234 9.88 29.68 8.32
N ARG A 235 10.82 30.64 8.38
CA ARG A 235 12.27 30.35 8.55
C ARG A 235 12.54 29.31 9.64
N GLY A 236 13.32 28.29 9.31
CA GLY A 236 13.69 27.19 10.20
C GLY A 236 12.64 26.08 10.31
N GLN A 237 11.55 26.15 9.56
CA GLN A 237 10.60 25.05 9.41
C GLN A 237 10.78 24.32 8.09
N SER A 238 10.41 23.04 8.09
CA SER A 238 10.47 22.17 6.91
C SER A 238 9.20 21.32 6.81
N LEU A 239 8.83 20.97 5.58
CA LEU A 239 7.81 19.96 5.29
C LEU A 239 8.50 18.72 4.72
N TRP A 240 8.36 17.59 5.39
CA TRP A 240 8.99 16.33 5.02
C TRP A 240 8.05 15.46 4.18
N SER A 241 8.60 14.71 3.23
CA SER A 241 7.88 13.61 2.56
C SER A 241 7.42 12.57 3.59
N CYS A 242 6.43 11.76 3.20
CA CYS A 242 5.82 10.75 4.06
C CYS A 242 6.73 9.55 4.40
N ASP A 243 7.93 9.52 3.84
CA ASP A 243 9.01 8.58 4.18
C ASP A 243 10.23 9.26 4.79
N GLY A 244 10.17 10.56 5.08
CA GLY A 244 11.28 11.33 5.64
C GLY A 244 12.52 11.44 4.73
N ARG A 245 12.50 10.92 3.50
CA ARG A 245 13.66 10.95 2.60
C ARG A 245 13.86 12.30 1.92
N PHE A 246 12.83 13.13 1.84
CA PHE A 246 12.86 14.45 1.20
C PHE A 246 12.35 15.55 2.15
N GLU A 247 13.02 16.70 2.11
CA GLU A 247 12.75 17.83 3.00
C GLU A 247 12.58 19.11 2.18
N LEU A 248 11.40 19.72 2.21
CA LEU A 248 11.21 21.10 1.72
C LEU A 248 11.47 22.07 2.87
N ALA A 249 12.70 22.57 2.99
CA ALA A 249 13.17 23.44 4.06
C ALA A 249 13.04 24.93 3.70
N MET A 250 12.37 25.71 4.56
CA MET A 250 12.35 27.17 4.51
C MET A 250 13.54 27.70 5.31
N GLN A 251 14.66 27.93 4.63
CA GLN A 251 15.96 28.19 5.23
C GLN A 251 16.05 29.57 5.91
N THR A 252 16.93 29.68 6.90
CA THR A 252 17.14 30.91 7.67
C THR A 252 17.78 32.05 6.87
N ASP A 253 18.40 31.74 5.74
CA ASP A 253 19.01 32.69 4.79
C ASP A 253 18.00 33.27 3.76
N GLY A 254 16.73 32.84 3.81
CA GLY A 254 15.66 33.27 2.90
C GLY A 254 15.46 32.41 1.65
N ASN A 255 16.20 31.31 1.50
CA ASN A 255 15.99 30.32 0.44
C ASN A 255 14.89 29.30 0.83
N LEU A 256 14.15 28.76 -0.15
CA LEU A 256 13.30 27.58 0.03
C LEU A 256 13.88 26.47 -0.85
N VAL A 257 14.19 25.32 -0.25
CA VAL A 257 15.00 24.27 -0.89
C VAL A 257 14.40 22.89 -0.63
N LEU A 258 14.29 22.08 -1.68
CA LEU A 258 14.04 20.66 -1.59
C LEU A 258 15.37 19.92 -1.45
N TYR A 259 15.54 19.18 -0.36
CA TYR A 259 16.65 18.27 -0.11
C TYR A 259 16.21 16.81 -0.25
N GLN A 260 17.18 15.94 -0.54
CA GLN A 260 17.09 14.50 -0.29
C GLN A 260 18.13 14.11 0.77
N ALA A 261 17.70 13.34 1.77
CA ALA A 261 18.55 12.83 2.84
C ALA A 261 19.74 12.04 2.27
N GLY A 262 20.95 12.32 2.77
CA GLY A 262 22.19 11.70 2.31
C GLY A 262 22.70 12.12 0.91
N VAL A 263 21.92 12.89 0.14
CA VAL A 263 22.27 13.30 -1.25
C VAL A 263 22.50 14.81 -1.36
N GLY A 264 21.66 15.63 -0.74
CA GLY A 264 21.76 17.10 -0.81
C GLY A 264 20.60 17.77 -1.55
N PRO A 265 20.77 19.02 -2.02
CA PRO A 265 19.68 19.82 -2.60
C PRO A 265 19.32 19.38 -4.02
N LEU A 266 18.03 19.13 -4.27
CA LEU A 266 17.48 18.78 -5.58
C LEU A 266 16.91 19.99 -6.33
N TRP A 267 16.31 20.95 -5.62
CA TRP A 267 15.68 22.15 -6.19
C TRP A 267 15.69 23.31 -5.19
N ALA A 268 15.74 24.55 -5.66
CA ALA A 268 15.70 25.75 -4.81
C ALA A 268 15.01 26.94 -5.51
N THR A 269 14.44 27.85 -4.73
CA THR A 269 13.85 29.12 -5.24
C THR A 269 14.88 30.15 -5.70
N GLY A 270 16.15 30.01 -5.33
CA GLY A 270 17.20 30.98 -5.65
C GLY A 270 17.00 32.32 -4.93
N THR A 271 16.58 32.26 -3.65
CA THR A 271 16.26 33.43 -2.82
C THR A 271 17.12 33.57 -1.58
N ASN A 272 18.17 32.75 -1.46
CA ASN A 272 19.28 32.94 -0.52
C ASN A 272 19.79 34.39 -0.51
N GLY A 273 20.02 34.94 0.68
CA GLY A 273 20.47 36.32 0.89
C GLY A 273 19.40 37.41 0.65
N LYS A 274 18.20 37.04 0.21
CA LYS A 274 17.02 37.93 0.19
C LYS A 274 16.26 37.73 1.52
N PRO A 275 15.53 38.72 2.05
CA PRO A 275 14.88 38.60 3.35
C PRO A 275 13.58 37.75 3.33
N GLY A 276 13.58 36.61 2.64
CA GLY A 276 12.47 35.65 2.61
C GLY A 276 12.09 35.21 4.02
N GLN A 277 10.82 35.34 4.40
CA GLN A 277 10.31 35.07 5.75
C GLN A 277 9.53 33.76 5.80
N ARG A 278 8.69 33.51 4.79
CA ARG A 278 7.73 32.41 4.78
C ARG A 278 7.31 32.00 3.36
N ALA A 279 7.09 30.71 3.17
CA ALA A 279 6.45 30.14 1.98
C ALA A 279 5.05 29.65 2.36
N ILE A 280 4.01 30.10 1.65
CA ILE A 280 2.60 29.88 1.98
C ILE A 280 1.85 29.28 0.79
N MET A 281 1.03 28.26 1.04
CA MET A 281 0.02 27.80 0.09
C MET A 281 -1.18 28.73 0.22
N GLN A 282 -1.39 29.64 -0.73
CA GLN A 282 -2.41 30.67 -0.62
C GLN A 282 -3.82 30.09 -0.92
N PRO A 283 -4.89 30.62 -0.29
CA PRO A 283 -6.26 30.15 -0.54
C PRO A 283 -6.75 30.31 -1.99
N ASP A 284 -6.10 31.14 -2.81
CA ASP A 284 -6.37 31.29 -4.25
C ASP A 284 -5.73 30.19 -5.11
N GLY A 285 -4.98 29.27 -4.51
CA GLY A 285 -4.28 28.17 -5.16
C GLY A 285 -2.82 28.42 -5.51
N ASN A 286 -2.23 29.57 -5.16
CA ASN A 286 -0.83 29.89 -5.46
C ASN A 286 0.12 29.50 -4.32
N PHE A 287 1.15 28.70 -4.57
CA PHE A 287 2.26 28.55 -3.60
C PHE A 287 3.30 29.66 -3.80
N VAL A 288 3.53 30.48 -2.77
CA VAL A 288 4.30 31.75 -2.87
C VAL A 288 5.25 31.95 -1.69
N LEU A 289 6.48 32.37 -1.98
CA LEU A 289 7.48 32.82 -1.02
C LEU A 289 7.45 34.34 -0.85
N TYR A 290 7.32 34.82 0.39
CA TYR A 290 7.27 36.24 0.73
C TYR A 290 8.48 36.70 1.56
N SER A 291 8.87 37.97 1.40
CA SER A 291 9.80 38.66 2.30
C SER A 291 9.13 39.03 3.64
N ASP A 292 9.97 39.39 4.60
CA ASP A 292 9.61 40.14 5.83
C ASP A 292 8.63 41.29 5.60
N THR A 293 8.80 41.98 4.47
CA THR A 293 8.11 43.16 3.98
C THR A 293 6.89 42.82 3.10
N ASN A 294 6.44 41.56 3.09
CA ASN A 294 5.34 41.04 2.28
C ASN A 294 5.48 41.22 0.76
N LYS A 295 6.71 41.40 0.25
CA LYS A 295 7.00 41.35 -1.20
C LYS A 295 7.16 39.89 -1.62
N ALA A 296 6.47 39.47 -2.69
CA ALA A 296 6.70 38.15 -3.27
C ALA A 296 8.14 38.06 -3.84
N LEU A 297 8.85 36.98 -3.50
CA LEU A 297 10.22 36.70 -3.93
C LEU A 297 10.29 35.56 -4.96
N TRP A 298 9.34 34.62 -4.88
CA TRP A 298 9.13 33.51 -5.81
C TRP A 298 7.67 33.07 -5.74
N ALA A 299 7.10 32.59 -6.85
CA ALA A 299 5.76 32.02 -6.91
C ALA A 299 5.69 30.87 -7.92
N SER A 300 4.85 29.87 -7.62
CA SER A 300 4.54 28.75 -8.51
C SER A 300 3.68 29.14 -9.72
N GLY A 301 2.88 30.21 -9.60
CA GLY A 301 2.03 30.73 -10.69
C GLY A 301 0.69 30.02 -10.83
N THR A 302 0.27 29.27 -9.80
CA THR A 302 -0.89 28.37 -9.81
C THR A 302 -2.18 29.02 -9.30
N ASN A 303 -2.24 30.35 -9.26
CA ASN A 303 -3.40 31.11 -8.77
C ASN A 303 -4.69 30.85 -9.58
N LYS A 304 -5.85 31.13 -8.96
CA LYS A 304 -7.23 30.81 -9.39
C LYS A 304 -7.66 29.34 -9.21
N HIS A 305 -6.88 28.52 -8.50
CA HIS A 305 -7.20 27.13 -8.20
C HIS A 305 -7.48 26.96 -6.70
N ALA A 306 -8.57 27.58 -6.23
CA ALA A 306 -8.92 27.57 -4.81
C ALA A 306 -9.06 26.13 -4.26
N GLY A 307 -8.54 25.90 -3.05
CA GLY A 307 -8.44 24.57 -2.45
C GLY A 307 -7.26 23.72 -2.94
N ALA A 308 -6.42 24.22 -3.86
CA ALA A 308 -5.18 23.54 -4.21
C ALA A 308 -4.23 23.37 -3.01
N ARG A 309 -3.37 22.35 -3.09
CA ARG A 309 -2.45 21.90 -2.04
C ARG A 309 -1.04 21.69 -2.59
N LEU A 310 -0.02 21.95 -1.78
CA LEU A 310 1.35 21.48 -2.04
C LEU A 310 1.49 20.02 -1.58
N ALA A 311 2.34 19.26 -2.26
CA ALA A 311 2.79 17.94 -1.84
C ALA A 311 4.31 17.82 -2.02
N VAL A 312 5.02 17.42 -0.96
CA VAL A 312 6.40 16.90 -0.99
C VAL A 312 6.30 15.39 -1.06
N GLN A 313 6.71 14.80 -2.19
CA GLN A 313 6.38 13.43 -2.56
C GLN A 313 7.55 12.46 -2.38
N ASN A 314 7.22 11.19 -2.14
CA ASN A 314 8.19 10.10 -1.93
C ASN A 314 8.99 9.74 -3.21
N ASP A 315 8.63 10.29 -4.37
CA ASP A 315 9.39 10.19 -5.62
C ASP A 315 10.52 11.25 -5.73
N GLY A 316 10.58 12.19 -4.80
CA GLY A 316 11.51 13.32 -4.81
C GLY A 316 11.01 14.55 -5.56
N ASN A 317 9.71 14.66 -5.85
CA ASN A 317 9.08 15.84 -6.44
C ASN A 317 8.42 16.73 -5.38
N VAL A 318 8.26 18.02 -5.69
CA VAL A 318 7.33 18.91 -4.99
C VAL A 318 6.34 19.44 -6.02
N VAL A 319 5.04 19.21 -5.77
CA VAL A 319 3.98 19.49 -6.75
C VAL A 319 2.84 20.27 -6.09
N VAL A 320 2.29 21.24 -6.82
CA VAL A 320 0.99 21.87 -6.47
C VAL A 320 -0.10 21.13 -7.22
N TYR A 321 -1.08 20.60 -6.49
CA TYR A 321 -2.24 19.87 -7.02
C TYR A 321 -3.53 20.64 -6.82
N THR A 322 -4.48 20.54 -7.76
CA THR A 322 -5.89 20.90 -7.55
C THR A 322 -6.56 19.99 -6.50
N PRO A 323 -7.76 20.33 -6.00
CA PRO A 323 -8.56 19.42 -5.19
C PRO A 323 -8.83 18.06 -5.86
N ASP A 324 -8.98 18.03 -7.18
CA ASP A 324 -9.16 16.81 -7.99
C ASP A 324 -7.83 16.21 -8.50
N ASN A 325 -6.74 16.41 -7.75
CA ASN A 325 -5.43 15.78 -7.93
C ASN A 325 -4.74 16.01 -9.29
N LYS A 326 -5.10 17.05 -10.04
CA LYS A 326 -4.40 17.45 -11.27
C LYS A 326 -3.18 18.34 -10.94
N PRO A 327 -1.99 18.05 -11.48
CA PRO A 327 -0.80 18.85 -11.22
C PRO A 327 -0.88 20.21 -11.93
N LEU A 328 -0.56 21.29 -11.21
CA LEU A 328 -0.52 22.67 -11.70
C LEU A 328 0.91 23.20 -11.85
N TRP A 329 1.82 22.76 -10.98
CA TRP A 329 3.24 23.09 -10.99
C TRP A 329 4.04 21.96 -10.34
N ALA A 330 5.28 21.73 -10.78
CA ALA A 330 6.20 20.74 -10.20
C ALA A 330 7.66 21.27 -10.14
N SER A 331 8.44 20.79 -9.16
CA SER A 331 9.90 21.03 -9.12
C SER A 331 10.66 20.25 -10.19
N ASN A 332 10.05 19.19 -10.76
CA ASN A 332 10.60 18.33 -11.81
C ASN A 332 11.93 17.67 -11.40
N THR A 333 11.97 17.16 -10.17
CA THR A 333 13.16 16.58 -9.52
C THR A 333 13.13 15.06 -9.37
N CYS A 334 11.96 14.43 -9.44
CA CYS A 334 11.82 12.99 -9.51
C CYS A 334 12.31 12.42 -10.86
N CYS A 335 12.64 11.13 -10.89
CA CYS A 335 12.82 10.32 -12.10
C CYS A 335 13.80 10.91 -13.15
N ARG A 336 15.01 11.27 -12.69
CA ARG A 336 16.17 11.63 -13.53
C ARG A 336 17.25 10.55 -13.46
#